data_AF-A0A183FC32-F1
#
_entry.id   AF-A0A183FC32-F1
#
_cell.length_a   1.000
_cell.length_b   1.000
_cell.length_c   1.000
_cell.angle_alpha   90.00
_cell.angle_beta   90.00
_cell.angle_gamma   90.00
#
_symmetry.space_group_name_H-M   'P 1'
#
loop_
_entity.id
_entity.type
_entity.pdbx_description
1 polymer ?
#
loop_
_entity_poly.entity_id
_entity_poly.type
_entity_poly.pdbx_seq_one_letter_code
_entity_poly.pdbx_strand_id
1 'polypeptide(L)'
;LLSRFDTDPAFKKLADTYISKVYLDNTYLGHSEASFPDREEATKMFLKEVENYQEYSILIPVFKLGREEVLEELSKNCGEVISTSDHRLRIRKACGLKGGEFSEHSDKTARIRTCLRQLK
;
A
#
# COMPACT_ATOMS: atom_id res chain seq x y z
N LEU A 1 -5.10 -9.75 -34.22
CA LEU A 1 -5.55 -8.40 -33.80
C LEU A 1 -4.32 -7.65 -33.30
N LEU A 2 -3.90 -6.56 -33.94
CA LEU A 2 -2.90 -5.65 -33.35
C LEU A 2 -3.63 -4.84 -32.29
N SER A 3 -3.32 -5.06 -31.01
CA SER A 3 -3.83 -4.23 -29.93
C SER A 3 -3.32 -2.81 -30.14
N ARG A 4 -4.22 -1.88 -30.45
CA ARG A 4 -3.84 -0.47 -30.60
C ARG A 4 -3.88 0.18 -29.22
N PHE A 5 -2.69 0.53 -28.73
CA PHE A 5 -2.47 1.23 -27.45
C PHE A 5 -2.40 2.75 -27.63
N ASP A 6 -2.96 3.25 -28.73
CA ASP A 6 -2.87 4.63 -29.20
C ASP A 6 -3.79 5.60 -28.46
N THR A 7 -4.77 5.09 -27.70
CA THR A 7 -5.75 5.89 -26.97
C THR A 7 -5.43 6.12 -25.49
N ASP A 8 -4.54 5.32 -24.89
CA ASP A 8 -4.18 5.42 -23.47
C ASP A 8 -2.75 5.99 -23.29
N PRO A 9 -2.58 7.16 -22.64
CA PRO A 9 -1.28 7.78 -22.40
C PRO A 9 -0.27 6.88 -21.69
N ALA A 10 -0.72 5.97 -20.81
CA ALA A 10 0.13 5.04 -20.07
C ALA A 10 0.79 4.00 -20.99
N PHE A 11 0.15 3.68 -22.12
CA PHE A 11 0.59 2.65 -23.06
C PHE A 11 1.06 3.22 -24.40
N LYS A 12 1.18 4.55 -24.53
CA LYS A 12 1.66 5.22 -25.75
C LYS A 12 3.03 4.71 -26.23
N LYS A 13 3.92 4.29 -25.32
CA LYS A 13 5.22 3.65 -25.67
C LYS A 13 5.09 2.29 -26.35
N LEU A 14 3.91 1.67 -26.25
CA LEU A 14 3.58 0.37 -26.83
C LEU A 14 2.73 0.49 -28.10
N ALA A 15 2.39 1.71 -28.55
CA ALA A 15 1.49 1.95 -29.68
C ALA A 15 1.95 1.27 -30.99
N ASP A 16 3.27 1.16 -31.19
CA ASP A 16 3.88 0.48 -32.33
C ASP A 16 4.45 -0.90 -31.98
N THR A 17 4.10 -1.45 -30.81
CA THR A 17 4.63 -2.72 -30.32
C THR A 17 3.65 -3.86 -30.55
N TYR A 18 4.08 -4.89 -31.27
CA TYR A 18 3.33 -6.13 -31.39
C TYR A 18 3.51 -7.00 -30.14
N ILE A 19 2.42 -7.24 -29.40
CA ILE A 19 2.42 -8.13 -28.23
C ILE A 19 1.88 -9.51 -28.65
N SER A 20 2.76 -10.51 -28.64
CA SER A 20 2.41 -11.90 -29.02
C SER A 20 1.96 -12.76 -27.83
N LYS A 21 2.40 -12.43 -26.61
CA LYS A 21 2.08 -13.16 -25.37
C LYS A 21 1.90 -12.18 -24.23
N VAL A 22 0.88 -12.42 -23.41
CA VAL A 22 0.61 -11.66 -22.18
C VAL A 22 0.71 -12.60 -21.00
N TYR A 23 1.62 -12.32 -20.07
CA TYR A 23 1.66 -12.97 -18.76
C TYR A 23 0.78 -12.14 -17.83
N LEU A 24 -0.35 -12.71 -17.42
CA LEU A 24 -1.36 -12.01 -16.65
C LEU A 24 -1.28 -12.42 -15.18
N ASP A 25 -1.26 -11.45 -14.27
CA ASP A 25 -1.62 -11.68 -12.87
C ASP A 25 -3.14 -11.87 -12.81
N ASN A 26 -3.56 -13.12 -12.61
CA ASN A 26 -4.96 -13.53 -12.62
C ASN A 26 -5.55 -13.68 -11.22
N THR A 27 -4.92 -13.11 -10.19
CA THR A 27 -5.32 -13.26 -8.77
C THR A 27 -6.82 -13.04 -8.53
N TYR A 28 -7.45 -12.12 -9.26
CA TYR A 28 -8.89 -11.79 -9.11
C TYR A 28 -9.75 -12.05 -10.36
N LEU A 29 -9.27 -12.80 -11.35
CA LEU A 29 -9.95 -12.95 -12.65
C LEU A 29 -11.34 -13.62 -12.54
N GLY A 30 -11.57 -14.46 -11.54
CA GLY A 30 -12.84 -15.15 -11.30
C GLY A 30 -13.72 -14.52 -10.22
N HIS A 31 -13.39 -13.32 -9.74
CA HIS A 31 -14.12 -12.72 -8.62
C HIS A 31 -15.40 -12.04 -9.11
N SER A 32 -16.57 -12.60 -8.75
CA SER A 32 -17.88 -12.19 -9.29
C SER A 32 -18.64 -11.14 -8.47
N GLU A 33 -18.24 -10.87 -7.22
CA GLU A 33 -19.11 -10.16 -6.25
C GLU A 33 -18.50 -8.95 -5.52
N ALA A 34 -17.31 -8.47 -5.88
CA ALA A 34 -16.77 -7.28 -5.21
C ALA A 34 -16.11 -6.33 -6.20
N SER A 35 -16.75 -5.18 -6.43
CA SER A 35 -16.01 -3.99 -6.82
C SER A 35 -15.15 -3.60 -5.61
N PHE A 36 -13.84 -3.78 -5.72
CA PHE A 36 -12.93 -3.17 -4.76
C PHE A 36 -13.00 -1.65 -4.91
N PRO A 37 -12.95 -0.88 -3.81
CA PRO A 37 -12.68 0.54 -3.93
C PRO A 37 -11.34 0.74 -4.63
N ASP A 38 -11.18 1.88 -5.28
CA ASP A 38 -9.87 2.27 -5.75
C ASP A 38 -8.91 2.46 -4.57
N ARG A 39 -7.60 2.52 -4.85
CA ARG A 39 -6.59 2.59 -3.79
C ARG A 39 -6.71 3.88 -2.96
N GLU A 40 -7.11 4.98 -3.57
CA GLU A 40 -7.23 6.28 -2.90
C GLU A 40 -8.43 6.26 -1.95
N GLU A 41 -9.58 5.76 -2.40
CA GLU A 41 -10.78 5.57 -1.61
C GLU A 41 -10.55 4.59 -0.46
N ALA A 42 -9.93 3.43 -0.73
CA ALA A 42 -9.57 2.47 0.31
C ALA A 42 -8.65 3.08 1.37
N THR A 43 -7.71 3.94 0.96
CA THR A 43 -6.81 4.65 1.87
C THR A 43 -7.58 5.65 2.72
N LYS A 44 -8.44 6.49 2.12
CA LYS A 44 -9.31 7.43 2.86
C LYS A 44 -10.20 6.72 3.88
N MET A 45 -10.81 5.60 3.50
CA MET A 45 -11.61 4.77 4.41
C MET A 45 -10.77 4.26 5.58
N PHE A 46 -9.56 3.76 5.31
CA PHE A 46 -8.65 3.27 6.33
C PHE A 46 -8.19 4.37 7.31
N LEU A 47 -7.81 5.55 6.80
CA LEU A 47 -7.40 6.69 7.61
C LEU A 47 -8.53 7.15 8.55
N LYS A 48 -9.73 7.30 8.00
CA LYS A 48 -10.93 7.66 8.77
C LYS A 48 -11.23 6.64 9.86
N GLU A 49 -11.06 5.35 9.56
CA GLU A 49 -11.27 4.32 10.58
C GLU A 49 -10.26 4.44 11.71
N VAL A 50 -8.98 4.67 11.42
CA VAL A 50 -7.94 4.86 12.45
C VAL A 50 -8.22 6.09 13.34
N GLU A 51 -8.72 7.18 12.76
CA GLU A 51 -9.13 8.38 13.51
C GLU A 51 -10.26 8.10 14.51
N ASN A 52 -11.17 7.17 14.22
CA ASN A 52 -12.24 6.80 15.14
C ASN A 52 -11.75 6.06 16.40
N TYR A 53 -10.50 5.58 16.43
CA TYR A 53 -9.92 4.82 17.55
C TYR A 53 -8.68 5.48 18.14
N GLN A 54 -8.66 6.81 18.24
CA GLN A 54 -7.54 7.56 18.83
C GLN A 54 -7.17 7.14 20.26
N GLU A 55 -8.13 6.64 21.05
CA GLU A 55 -7.89 6.19 22.43
C GLU A 55 -7.29 4.77 22.52
N TYR A 56 -7.19 4.05 21.39
CA TYR A 56 -6.73 2.67 21.36
C TYR A 56 -5.38 2.52 20.69
N SER A 57 -4.61 1.53 21.18
CA SER A 57 -3.45 1.03 20.46
C SER A 57 -3.88 0.27 19.22
N ILE A 58 -3.32 0.62 18.07
CA ILE A 58 -3.63 0.02 16.77
C ILE A 58 -2.45 -0.85 16.33
N LEU A 59 -2.76 -2.10 15.98
CA LEU A 59 -1.79 -3.02 15.40
C LEU A 59 -2.21 -3.34 13.96
N ILE A 60 -1.35 -3.00 13.00
CA ILE A 60 -1.61 -3.16 11.57
C ILE A 60 -0.78 -4.35 11.04
N PRO A 61 -1.42 -5.46 10.66
CA PRO A 61 -0.73 -6.56 10.00
C PRO A 61 -0.32 -6.18 8.58
N VAL A 62 0.97 -6.28 8.28
CA VAL A 62 1.56 -5.97 6.98
C VAL A 62 2.31 -7.16 6.41
N PHE A 63 2.35 -7.29 5.09
CA PHE A 63 3.21 -8.29 4.45
C PHE A 63 4.69 -7.91 4.57
N LYS A 64 5.61 -8.66 3.95
CA LYS A 64 7.04 -8.30 3.92
C LYS A 64 7.31 -7.04 3.10
N LEU A 65 6.48 -6.77 2.09
CA LEU A 65 6.58 -5.65 1.14
C LEU A 65 5.16 -5.19 0.77
N GLY A 66 5.02 -3.90 0.43
CA GLY A 66 3.80 -3.28 -0.02
C GLY A 66 3.14 -2.44 1.06
N ARG A 67 2.31 -1.49 0.62
CA ARG A 67 1.51 -0.55 1.43
C ARG A 67 2.32 0.51 2.18
N GLU A 68 3.57 0.74 1.80
CA GLU A 68 4.42 1.74 2.44
C GLU A 68 3.89 3.17 2.28
N GLU A 69 3.29 3.48 1.12
CA GLU A 69 2.64 4.78 0.84
C GLU A 69 1.44 5.01 1.77
N VAL A 70 0.58 4.00 1.94
CA VAL A 70 -0.59 4.07 2.84
C VAL A 70 -0.16 4.32 4.29
N LEU A 71 0.92 3.69 4.74
CA LEU A 71 1.46 3.93 6.08
C LEU A 71 2.06 5.34 6.21
N GLU A 72 2.70 5.86 5.15
CA GLU A 72 3.20 7.25 5.15
C GLU A 72 2.06 8.24 5.28
N GLU A 73 0.99 8.04 4.51
CA GLU A 73 -0.21 8.88 4.56
C GLU A 73 -0.86 8.81 5.93
N LEU A 74 -0.93 7.62 6.53
CA LEU A 74 -1.43 7.44 7.90
C LEU A 74 -0.64 8.24 8.92
N SER A 75 0.69 8.12 8.89
CA SER A 75 1.53 8.87 9.84
C SER A 75 1.39 10.37 9.66
N LYS A 76 1.33 10.86 8.42
CA LYS A 76 1.11 12.30 8.13
C LYS A 76 -0.25 12.80 8.62
N ASN A 77 -1.30 12.02 8.37
CA ASN A 77 -2.67 12.44 8.70
C ASN A 77 -2.91 12.44 10.21
N CYS A 78 -2.46 11.40 10.91
CA CYS A 78 -2.60 11.34 12.37
C CYS A 78 -1.58 12.20 13.12
N GLY A 79 -0.48 12.61 12.47
CA GLY A 79 0.63 13.30 13.13
C GLY A 79 1.35 12.42 14.15
N GLU A 80 1.34 11.10 13.91
CA GLU A 80 1.81 10.09 14.85
C GLU A 80 2.95 9.25 14.29
N VAL A 81 3.85 8.86 15.20
CA VAL A 81 4.95 7.95 14.90
C VAL A 81 4.40 6.53 14.74
N ILE A 82 4.69 5.91 13.59
CA ILE A 82 4.40 4.49 13.38
C ILE A 82 5.63 3.65 13.72
N SER A 83 5.48 2.78 14.72
CA SER A 83 6.53 1.82 15.09
C SER A 83 6.51 0.60 14.16
N THR A 84 7.65 0.33 13.52
CA THR A 84 7.78 -0.70 12.50
C THR A 84 9.16 -1.37 12.49
N SER A 85 9.30 -2.47 11.75
CA SER A 85 10.56 -3.19 11.62
C SER A 85 11.60 -2.42 10.81
N ASP A 86 12.89 -2.59 11.16
CA ASP A 86 14.02 -2.00 10.44
C ASP A 86 14.07 -2.44 8.97
N HIS A 87 13.60 -3.65 8.68
CA HIS A 87 13.43 -4.14 7.31
C HIS A 87 12.48 -3.23 6.51
N ARG A 88 11.35 -2.85 7.11
CA ARG A 88 10.36 -1.97 6.48
C ARG A 88 10.85 -0.54 6.38
N LEU A 89 11.60 -0.03 7.36
CA LEU A 89 12.27 1.27 7.24
C LEU A 89 13.24 1.31 6.06
N ARG A 90 14.01 0.23 5.84
CA ARG A 90 14.89 0.09 4.68
C ARG A 90 14.11 0.07 3.35
N ILE A 91 12.98 -0.62 3.29
CA ILE A 91 12.09 -0.61 2.11
C ILE A 91 11.61 0.81 1.83
N ARG A 92 11.06 1.51 2.83
CA ARG A 92 10.57 2.89 2.68
C ARG A 92 11.64 3.79 2.06
N LYS A 93 12.87 3.71 2.59
CA LYS A 93 14.03 4.44 2.06
C LYS A 93 14.34 4.08 0.61
N ALA A 94 14.31 2.79 0.26
CA ALA A 94 14.56 2.32 -1.11
C ALA A 94 13.46 2.77 -2.10
N CYS A 95 12.22 2.91 -1.63
CA CYS A 95 11.10 3.44 -2.41
C CYS A 95 11.11 4.98 -2.55
N GLY A 96 12.05 5.69 -1.92
CA GLY A 96 12.13 7.15 -1.98
C GLY A 96 11.09 7.88 -1.12
N LEU A 97 10.43 7.16 -0.20
CA LEU A 97 9.45 7.71 0.74
C LEU A 97 10.15 8.49 1.86
N LYS A 98 9.77 9.76 2.03
CA LYS A 98 10.44 10.72 2.93
C LYS A 98 9.48 11.36 3.95
N GLY A 99 8.20 11.04 3.88
CA GLY A 99 7.20 11.66 4.73
C GLY A 99 6.78 10.78 5.91
N GLY A 100 6.01 11.38 6.82
CA GLY A 100 5.58 10.73 8.05
C GLY A 100 6.73 10.47 9.03
N GLU A 101 6.38 10.08 10.24
CA GLU A 101 7.30 9.75 11.31
C GLU A 101 7.24 8.25 11.62
N PHE A 102 8.42 7.63 11.67
CA PHE A 102 8.56 6.19 11.87
C PHE A 102 9.68 5.90 12.86
N SER A 103 9.44 4.92 13.72
CA SER A 103 10.42 4.43 14.69
C SER A 103 10.67 2.92 14.51
N GLU A 104 11.82 2.48 14.99
CA GLU A 104 12.20 1.06 15.01
C GLU A 104 11.34 0.26 16.01
N HIS A 105 11.30 -1.06 15.83
CA HIS A 105 10.31 -1.98 16.41
C HIS A 105 10.37 -2.16 17.94
N SER A 106 11.08 -1.28 18.66
CA SER A 106 11.20 -1.28 20.11
C SER A 106 10.30 -0.27 20.82
N ASP A 107 9.68 0.65 20.07
CA ASP A 107 8.78 1.63 20.67
C ASP A 107 7.42 1.00 21.01
N LYS A 108 7.30 0.52 22.24
CA LYS A 108 6.04 -0.01 22.81
C LYS A 108 5.06 1.09 23.20
N THR A 109 5.50 2.34 23.20
CA THR A 109 4.69 3.52 23.55
C THR A 109 3.97 4.10 22.35
N ALA A 110 4.46 3.81 21.13
CA ALA A 110 3.76 4.14 19.90
C ALA A 110 2.37 3.49 19.85
N ARG A 111 1.35 4.33 19.69
CA ARG A 111 -0.05 3.91 19.56
C ARG A 111 -0.25 3.04 18.32
N ILE A 112 0.31 3.47 17.19
CA ILE A 112 0.22 2.77 15.91
C ILE A 112 1.47 1.92 15.69
N ARG A 113 1.28 0.61 15.56
CA ARG A 113 2.35 -0.37 15.35
C ARG A 113 2.05 -1.25 14.16
N THR A 114 3.09 -1.70 13.48
CA THR A 114 2.96 -2.73 12.44
C THR A 114 3.49 -4.07 12.95
N CYS A 115 2.88 -5.16 12.49
CA CYS A 115 3.39 -6.51 12.70
C CYS A 115 3.38 -7.29 11.38
N LEU A 116 4.22 -8.32 11.28
CA LEU A 116 4.22 -9.18 10.11
C LEU A 116 2.93 -10.02 10.09
N ARG A 117 2.16 -9.91 9.01
CA ARG A 117 0.99 -10.76 8.77
C ARG A 117 1.46 -12.21 8.68
N GLN A 118 0.97 -13.05 9.57
CA GLN A 118 1.20 -14.49 9.48
C GLN A 118 0.38 -15.04 8.31
N LEU A 119 1.06 -15.75 7.40
CA LEU A 119 0.41 -16.54 6.38
C LEU A 119 -0.23 -17.74 7.09
N LYS A 120 -1.55 -17.87 6.98
CA LYS A 120 -2.26 -19.10 7.36
C LYS A 120 -2.06 -20.13 6.27
#